data_AF-A0A838IAK2-F1
#
_entry.id   AF-A0A838IAK2-F1
#
_cell.length_a   1.000
_cell.length_b   1.000
_cell.length_c   1.000
_cell.angle_alpha   90.00
_cell.angle_beta   90.00
_cell.angle_gamma   90.00
#
_symmetry.space_group_name_H-M   'P 1'
#
loop_
_entity.id
_entity.type
_entity.pdbx_description
1 polymer ?
#
loop_
_entity_poly.entity_id
_entity_poly.type
_entity_poly.pdbx_seq_one_letter_code
_entity_poly.pdbx_strand_id
1 'polypeptide(L)'
;MMIPPDEIGEEELQGRVIYALLKPAGRLARVFGVPLHQVRDLLDMAYYQEVKGKDLKMKEAASLMGVSMSKIALLARQLKENFVNSESSLERRIEFMLWVEPLSLAKIHQVLTDASMQQVKEALARLTELGRINETSEARGSVYSLNIDQSRRVWDTWLARIDGLQNALGTVSDAVYGRFFAKEAHAFARTLSFRVRKEDLHRLQDFYENQLFTLVTELDAACQDASDEVAMGLSIFWAPYELTDQCTPPPPEK
;
A
#
# COMPACT_ATOMS: atom_id res chain seq x y z
N MET A 1 -31.56 13.67 -25.02
CA MET A 1 -31.44 12.20 -25.20
C MET A 1 -30.66 11.70 -24.00
N MET A 2 -31.33 11.05 -23.05
CA MET A 2 -30.69 10.50 -21.85
C MET A 2 -30.03 9.19 -22.26
N ILE A 3 -28.71 9.07 -22.08
CA ILE A 3 -27.97 7.82 -22.26
C ILE A 3 -28.49 6.84 -21.19
N PRO A 4 -28.93 5.62 -21.55
CA PRO A 4 -29.33 4.63 -20.57
C PRO A 4 -28.17 4.35 -19.58
N PRO A 5 -28.47 4.12 -18.29
CA PRO A 5 -27.46 4.05 -17.23
C PRO A 5 -26.41 2.92 -17.37
N ASP A 6 -26.60 1.99 -18.31
CA ASP A 6 -25.85 0.74 -18.39
C ASP A 6 -24.78 0.69 -19.51
N GLU A 7 -24.56 1.76 -20.27
CA GLU A 7 -23.58 1.78 -21.37
C GLU A 7 -22.67 3.00 -21.27
N ILE A 8 -21.77 3.00 -20.29
CA ILE A 8 -20.57 3.86 -20.33
C ILE A 8 -19.47 3.13 -21.09
N GLY A 9 -18.78 3.84 -21.99
CA GLY A 9 -17.63 3.29 -22.70
C GLY A 9 -16.49 2.94 -21.73
N GLU A 10 -15.65 1.95 -22.09
CA GLU A 10 -14.55 1.50 -21.24
C GLU A 10 -13.60 2.64 -20.85
N GLU A 11 -13.23 3.49 -21.81
CA GLU A 11 -12.38 4.67 -21.59
C GLU A 11 -13.02 5.68 -20.61
N GLU A 12 -14.33 5.90 -20.73
CA GLU A 12 -15.07 6.77 -19.83
C GLU A 12 -15.13 6.18 -18.41
N LEU A 13 -15.33 4.86 -18.29
CA LEU A 13 -15.28 4.15 -17.01
C LEU A 13 -13.90 4.25 -16.37
N GLN A 14 -12.83 4.01 -17.14
CA GLN A 14 -11.43 4.17 -16.68
C GLN A 14 -11.19 5.58 -16.14
N GLY A 15 -11.60 6.62 -16.89
CA GLY A 15 -11.46 8.01 -16.48
C GLY A 15 -12.22 8.33 -15.18
N ARG A 16 -13.46 7.85 -15.05
CA ARG A 16 -14.29 8.06 -13.84
C ARG A 16 -13.71 7.34 -12.61
N VAL A 17 -13.19 6.12 -12.78
CA VAL A 17 -12.56 5.36 -11.69
C VAL A 17 -11.28 6.05 -11.22
N ILE A 18 -10.39 6.44 -12.14
CA ILE A 18 -9.15 7.16 -11.80
C ILE A 18 -9.49 8.48 -11.10
N TYR A 19 -10.47 9.24 -11.60
CA TYR A 19 -10.92 10.46 -10.94
C TYR A 19 -11.42 10.22 -9.52
N ALA A 20 -12.21 9.15 -9.30
CA ALA A 20 -12.71 8.79 -7.97
C ALA A 20 -11.57 8.44 -7.00
N LEU A 21 -10.53 7.73 -7.46
CA LEU A 21 -9.33 7.41 -6.67
C LEU A 21 -8.47 8.64 -6.36
N LEU A 22 -8.41 9.63 -7.26
CA LEU A 22 -7.64 10.87 -7.06
C LEU A 22 -8.34 11.88 -6.15
N LYS A 23 -9.67 11.81 -6.01
CA LYS A 23 -10.45 12.77 -5.24
C LYS A 23 -10.04 12.87 -3.75
N PRO A 24 -9.79 11.77 -3.01
CA PRO A 24 -9.24 11.83 -1.65
C PRO A 24 -7.88 12.52 -1.57
N ALA A 25 -6.98 12.26 -2.53
CA ALA A 25 -5.67 12.91 -2.59
C ALA A 25 -5.81 14.43 -2.81
N GLY A 26 -6.70 14.84 -3.72
CA GLY A 26 -7.02 16.26 -3.95
C GLY A 26 -7.61 16.94 -2.71
N ARG A 27 -8.43 16.23 -1.92
CA ARG A 27 -8.96 16.74 -0.65
C ARG A 27 -7.85 16.98 0.37
N LEU A 28 -6.91 16.04 0.53
CA LEU A 28 -5.77 16.19 1.42
C LEU A 28 -4.84 17.32 0.97
N ALA A 29 -4.54 17.41 -0.33
CA ALA A 29 -3.75 18.49 -0.89
C ALA A 29 -4.35 19.87 -0.57
N ARG A 30 -5.68 20.02 -0.69
CA ARG A 30 -6.38 21.25 -0.27
C ARG A 30 -6.18 21.52 1.23
N VAL A 31 -6.40 20.51 2.09
CA VAL A 31 -6.24 20.66 3.55
C VAL A 31 -4.82 21.09 3.91
N PHE A 32 -3.82 20.56 3.23
CA PHE A 32 -2.41 20.90 3.44
C PHE A 32 -1.96 22.20 2.74
N GLY A 33 -2.83 22.83 1.95
CA GLY A 33 -2.49 24.03 1.18
C GLY A 33 -1.52 23.78 0.02
N VAL A 34 -1.41 22.53 -0.45
CA VAL A 34 -0.50 22.16 -1.55
C VAL A 34 -1.04 22.72 -2.86
N PRO A 35 -0.27 23.56 -3.59
CA PRO A 35 -0.68 24.09 -4.88
C PRO A 35 -0.89 23.01 -5.93
N LEU A 36 -1.84 23.23 -6.86
CA LEU A 36 -2.19 22.25 -7.90
C LEU A 36 -0.98 21.81 -8.75
N HIS A 37 -0.02 22.69 -9.03
CA HIS A 37 1.17 22.33 -9.80
C HIS A 37 2.03 21.30 -9.04
N GLN A 38 2.18 21.44 -7.73
CA GLN A 38 2.92 20.48 -6.90
C GLN A 38 2.16 19.14 -6.82
N VAL A 39 0.83 19.17 -6.75
CA VAL A 39 0.02 17.94 -6.82
C VAL A 39 0.25 17.20 -8.14
N ARG A 40 0.34 17.94 -9.26
CA ARG A 40 0.67 17.35 -10.57
C ARG A 40 2.08 16.77 -10.59
N ASP A 41 3.06 17.47 -10.03
CA ASP A 41 4.44 16.96 -9.95
C ASP A 41 4.53 15.68 -9.10
N LEU A 42 3.78 15.60 -8.00
CA LEU A 42 3.68 14.38 -7.18
C LEU A 42 2.99 13.24 -7.94
N LEU A 43 1.95 13.53 -8.71
CA LEU A 43 1.27 12.54 -9.56
C LEU A 43 2.20 12.02 -10.67
N ASP A 44 2.92 12.91 -11.35
CA ASP A 44 3.92 12.54 -12.37
C ASP A 44 4.97 11.58 -11.78
N MET A 45 5.44 11.89 -10.57
CA MET A 45 6.44 11.07 -9.87
C MET A 45 5.88 9.71 -9.45
N ALA A 46 4.66 9.66 -8.91
CA ALA A 46 4.00 8.41 -8.53
C ALA A 46 3.72 7.52 -9.75
N TYR A 47 3.24 8.11 -10.86
CA TYR A 47 3.02 7.38 -12.10
C TYR A 47 4.33 6.87 -12.70
N TYR A 48 5.38 7.69 -12.70
CA TYR A 48 6.71 7.25 -13.15
C TYR A 48 7.27 6.10 -12.31
N GLN A 49 7.07 6.11 -10.98
CA GLN A 49 7.48 5.02 -10.10
C GLN A 49 6.77 3.71 -10.46
N GLU A 50 5.46 3.75 -10.72
CA GLU A 50 4.68 2.57 -11.17
C GLU A 50 5.16 2.05 -12.53
N VAL A 51 5.44 2.94 -13.49
CA VAL A 51 5.96 2.57 -14.81
C VAL A 51 7.36 1.95 -14.72
N LYS A 52 8.22 2.49 -13.87
CA LYS A 52 9.59 2.00 -13.67
C LYS A 52 9.61 0.61 -13.00
N GLY A 53 8.64 0.30 -12.14
CA GLY A 53 8.52 -1.01 -11.49
C GLY A 53 8.35 -2.19 -12.45
N LYS A 54 8.08 -1.94 -13.73
CA LYS A 54 7.87 -2.95 -14.79
C LYS A 54 9.08 -3.17 -15.71
N ASP A 55 10.29 -2.83 -15.25
CA ASP A 55 11.57 -2.93 -16.01
C ASP A 55 11.60 -2.20 -17.37
N LEU A 56 10.70 -1.24 -17.57
CA LEU A 56 10.62 -0.46 -18.80
C LEU A 56 11.84 0.46 -18.97
N LYS A 57 12.37 0.52 -20.19
CA LYS A 57 13.46 1.46 -20.52
C LYS A 57 12.91 2.89 -20.52
N MET A 58 13.79 3.86 -20.27
CA MET A 58 13.43 5.29 -20.21
C MET A 58 12.63 5.78 -21.42
N LYS A 59 12.92 5.26 -22.62
CA LYS A 59 12.20 5.59 -23.86
C LYS A 59 10.77 5.05 -23.89
N GLU A 60 10.57 3.85 -23.37
CA GLU A 60 9.25 3.21 -23.27
C GLU A 60 8.42 3.93 -22.21
N ALA A 61 9.04 4.27 -21.06
CA ALA A 61 8.41 5.08 -20.03
C ALA A 61 7.98 6.46 -20.55
N ALA A 62 8.83 7.14 -21.32
CA ALA A 62 8.50 8.42 -21.96
C ALA A 62 7.29 8.30 -22.90
N SER A 63 7.28 7.25 -23.73
CA SER A 63 6.18 7.00 -24.66
C SER A 63 4.87 6.68 -23.94
N LEU A 64 4.92 5.86 -22.89
CA LEU A 64 3.75 5.47 -22.10
C LEU A 64 3.16 6.65 -21.33
N MET A 65 4.01 7.48 -20.72
CA MET A 65 3.60 8.68 -20.00
C MET A 65 3.18 9.83 -20.92
N GLY A 66 3.50 9.76 -22.22
CA GLY A 66 3.27 10.86 -23.15
C GLY A 66 4.11 12.10 -22.85
N VAL A 67 5.31 11.94 -22.28
CA VAL A 67 6.21 13.06 -21.90
C VAL A 67 7.58 12.95 -22.56
N SER A 68 8.37 14.02 -22.49
CA SER A 68 9.72 14.03 -23.06
C SER A 68 10.72 13.20 -22.25
N MET A 69 11.77 12.71 -22.92
CA MET A 69 12.91 12.04 -22.27
C MET A 69 13.54 12.89 -21.17
N SER A 70 13.58 14.22 -21.35
CA SER A 70 14.11 15.15 -20.36
C SER A 70 13.26 15.17 -19.08
N LYS A 71 11.93 15.09 -19.19
CA LYS A 71 11.03 15.00 -18.03
C LYS A 71 11.21 13.65 -17.32
N ILE A 72 11.36 12.55 -18.06
CA ILE A 72 11.68 11.24 -17.46
C ILE A 72 13.01 11.27 -16.68
N ALA A 73 14.07 11.88 -17.24
CA ALA A 73 15.34 12.01 -16.55
C ALA A 73 15.23 12.85 -15.26
N LEU A 74 14.42 13.92 -15.30
CA LEU A 74 14.11 14.74 -14.12
C LEU A 74 13.38 13.92 -13.04
N LEU A 75 12.33 13.18 -13.41
CA LEU A 75 11.57 12.33 -12.48
C LEU A 75 12.45 11.22 -11.88
N ALA A 76 13.32 10.61 -12.69
CA ALA A 76 14.28 9.60 -12.22
C ALA A 76 15.24 10.17 -11.16
N ARG A 77 15.71 11.40 -11.37
CA ARG A 77 16.57 12.11 -10.42
C ARG A 77 15.80 12.47 -9.15
N GLN A 78 14.61 13.05 -9.27
CA GLN A 78 13.78 13.43 -8.12
C GLN A 78 13.40 12.22 -7.26
N LEU A 79 13.05 11.09 -7.88
CA LEU A 79 12.76 9.86 -7.15
C LEU A 79 13.99 9.37 -6.35
N LYS A 80 15.18 9.47 -6.93
CA LYS A 80 16.43 9.12 -6.25
C LYS A 80 16.77 10.10 -5.12
N GLU A 81 16.53 11.40 -5.29
CA GLU A 81 16.87 12.41 -4.29
C GLU A 81 15.87 12.43 -3.12
N ASN A 82 14.59 12.19 -3.39
CA ASN A 82 13.52 12.31 -2.40
C ASN A 82 13.23 11.02 -1.61
N PHE A 83 13.59 9.83 -2.14
CA PHE A 83 13.23 8.53 -1.53
C PHE A 83 14.42 7.62 -1.16
N VAL A 84 15.67 8.01 -1.42
CA VAL A 84 16.86 7.18 -1.08
C VAL A 84 17.24 7.21 0.42
N ASN A 85 16.54 7.98 1.26
CA ASN A 85 16.78 8.03 2.70
C ASN A 85 15.70 7.35 3.58
N SER A 86 14.74 6.64 3.00
CA SER A 86 13.91 5.72 3.79
C SER A 86 14.51 4.33 3.71
N GLU A 87 14.79 3.71 4.86
CA GLU A 87 14.94 2.25 4.94
C GLU A 87 13.92 1.59 4.01
N SER A 88 14.38 0.76 3.09
CA SER A 88 13.62 0.40 1.90
C SER A 88 12.26 -0.20 2.26
N SER A 89 11.26 0.02 1.40
CA SER A 89 9.91 -0.53 1.56
C SER A 89 9.90 -2.05 1.74
N LEU A 90 10.96 -2.74 1.32
CA LEU A 90 11.09 -4.19 1.32
C LEU A 90 11.30 -4.77 2.74
N GLU A 91 12.44 -4.50 3.37
CA GLU A 91 12.47 -3.85 4.68
C GLU A 91 11.28 -4.11 5.61
N ARG A 92 10.42 -3.11 5.63
CA ARG A 92 9.27 -3.06 6.52
C ARG A 92 8.13 -3.97 6.10
N ARG A 93 7.98 -4.27 4.81
CA ARG A 93 7.01 -5.28 4.35
C ARG A 93 7.37 -6.66 4.88
N ILE A 94 8.66 -7.01 4.86
CA ILE A 94 9.18 -8.23 5.47
C ILE A 94 8.90 -8.23 6.98
N GLU A 95 9.19 -7.13 7.68
CA GLU A 95 8.87 -7.05 9.12
C GLU A 95 7.37 -7.14 9.40
N PHE A 96 6.51 -6.51 8.61
CA PHE A 96 5.06 -6.62 8.79
C PHE A 96 4.59 -8.06 8.64
N MET A 97 5.12 -8.79 7.67
CA MET A 97 4.82 -10.21 7.49
C MET A 97 5.33 -11.05 8.68
N LEU A 98 6.55 -10.79 9.14
CA LEU A 98 7.16 -11.47 10.29
C LEU A 98 6.52 -11.14 11.64
N TRP A 99 5.59 -10.18 11.67
CA TRP A 99 4.84 -9.81 12.87
C TRP A 99 3.69 -10.76 13.08
N VAL A 100 3.09 -11.22 11.98
CA VAL A 100 1.96 -12.15 11.97
C VAL A 100 2.43 -13.51 12.44
N GLU A 101 3.49 -14.03 11.83
CA GLU A 101 4.14 -15.26 12.24
C GLU A 101 5.60 -15.32 11.76
N PRO A 102 6.44 -16.18 12.36
CA PRO A 102 7.75 -16.47 11.81
C PRO A 102 7.64 -17.11 10.41
N LEU A 103 8.36 -16.57 9.42
CA LEU A 103 8.28 -17.04 8.03
C LEU A 103 9.64 -17.47 7.48
N SER A 104 9.62 -18.43 6.57
CA SER A 104 10.81 -18.82 5.79
C SER A 104 11.07 -17.84 4.64
N LEU A 105 12.32 -17.77 4.17
CA LEU A 105 12.69 -16.97 2.99
C LEU A 105 11.79 -17.25 1.77
N ALA A 106 11.44 -18.52 1.56
CA ALA A 106 10.63 -18.94 0.42
C ALA A 106 9.21 -18.35 0.50
N LYS A 107 8.58 -18.40 1.69
CA LYS A 107 7.24 -17.83 1.90
C LYS A 107 7.27 -16.30 1.84
N ILE A 108 8.32 -15.67 2.36
CA ILE A 108 8.52 -14.22 2.26
C ILE A 108 8.58 -13.77 0.79
N HIS A 109 9.37 -14.46 -0.04
CA HIS A 109 9.47 -14.15 -1.47
C HIS A 109 8.18 -14.47 -2.24
N GLN A 110 7.43 -15.51 -1.85
CA GLN A 110 6.16 -15.87 -2.50
C GLN A 110 5.12 -14.76 -2.39
N VAL A 111 5.06 -14.06 -1.26
CA VAL A 111 4.13 -12.94 -1.03
C VAL A 111 4.65 -11.64 -1.67
N LEU A 112 5.98 -11.44 -1.70
CA LEU A 112 6.62 -10.23 -2.23
C LEU A 112 6.98 -10.40 -3.72
N THR A 113 5.96 -10.58 -4.57
CA THR A 113 6.14 -10.88 -6.01
C THR A 113 6.80 -9.77 -6.83
N ASP A 114 6.86 -8.55 -6.28
CA ASP A 114 7.48 -7.37 -6.88
C ASP A 114 8.96 -7.19 -6.49
N ALA A 115 9.51 -8.08 -5.66
CA ALA A 115 10.90 -8.08 -5.25
C ALA A 115 11.60 -9.39 -5.64
N SER A 116 12.80 -9.30 -6.22
CA SER A 116 13.58 -10.49 -6.55
C SER A 116 14.07 -11.22 -5.28
N MET A 117 14.26 -12.53 -5.37
CA MET A 117 14.84 -13.36 -4.30
C MET A 117 16.13 -12.78 -3.72
N GLN A 118 16.97 -12.18 -4.57
CA GLN A 118 18.21 -11.56 -4.13
C GLN A 118 17.96 -10.29 -3.29
N GLN A 119 17.01 -9.44 -3.71
CA GLN A 119 16.62 -8.25 -2.94
C GLN A 119 16.02 -8.63 -1.59
N VAL A 120 15.20 -9.69 -1.53
CA VAL A 120 14.61 -10.20 -0.28
C VAL A 120 15.69 -10.71 0.66
N LYS A 121 16.68 -11.47 0.16
CA LYS A 121 17.82 -11.93 0.97
C LYS A 121 18.65 -10.77 1.52
N GLU A 122 18.93 -9.78 0.70
CA GLU A 122 19.70 -8.60 1.11
C GLU A 122 18.93 -7.76 2.16
N ALA A 123 17.62 -7.65 2.00
CA ALA A 123 16.74 -7.00 2.96
C ALA A 123 16.70 -7.73 4.31
N LEU A 124 16.56 -9.06 4.29
CA LEU A 124 16.63 -9.90 5.50
C LEU A 124 17.99 -9.78 6.21
N ALA A 125 19.09 -9.83 5.45
CA ALA A 125 20.43 -9.66 6.01
C ALA A 125 20.58 -8.32 6.73
N ARG A 126 20.09 -7.22 6.12
CA ARG A 126 20.09 -5.89 6.75
C ARG A 126 19.23 -5.85 8.02
N LEU A 127 18.03 -6.44 8.01
CA LEU A 127 17.17 -6.49 9.19
C LEU A 127 17.78 -7.28 10.35
N THR A 128 18.45 -8.40 10.05
CA THR A 128 19.15 -9.21 11.04
C THR A 128 20.36 -8.45 11.60
N GLU A 129 21.14 -7.79 10.75
CA GLU A 129 22.28 -6.94 11.17
C GLU A 129 21.82 -5.79 12.07
N LEU A 130 20.67 -5.18 11.76
CA LEU A 130 20.05 -4.14 12.57
C LEU A 130 19.39 -4.67 13.86
N GLY A 131 19.37 -5.99 14.09
CA GLY A 131 18.77 -6.62 15.26
C GLY A 131 17.24 -6.55 15.32
N ARG A 132 16.60 -6.23 14.19
CA ARG A 132 15.14 -6.04 14.08
C ARG A 132 14.40 -7.36 13.93
N ILE A 133 15.05 -8.35 13.33
CA ILE A 133 14.54 -9.71 13.20
C ILE A 133 15.58 -10.71 13.72
N ASN A 134 15.12 -11.86 14.15
CA ASN A 134 15.94 -13.01 14.50
C ASN A 134 15.89 -14.02 13.37
N GLU A 135 17.03 -14.60 13.03
CA GLU A 135 17.12 -15.74 12.14
C GLU A 135 17.35 -17.01 12.97
N THR A 136 16.45 -17.98 12.84
CA THR A 136 16.56 -19.30 13.44
C THR A 136 16.84 -20.32 12.35
N SER A 137 18.01 -20.96 12.41
CA SER A 137 18.37 -22.03 11.48
C SER A 137 17.67 -23.33 11.85
N GLU A 138 16.72 -23.77 11.03
CA GLU A 138 16.06 -25.07 11.18
C GLU A 138 16.55 -26.11 10.15
N ALA A 139 16.22 -27.38 10.38
CA ALA A 139 16.67 -28.50 9.55
C ALA A 139 16.20 -28.42 8.08
N ARG A 140 15.20 -27.59 7.76
CA ARG A 140 14.63 -27.41 6.41
C ARG A 140 14.84 -25.99 5.83
N GLY A 141 15.61 -25.14 6.50
CA GLY A 141 15.90 -23.77 6.06
C GLY A 141 15.85 -22.74 7.20
N SER A 142 16.25 -21.50 6.92
CA SER A 142 16.15 -20.39 7.87
C SER A 142 14.70 -19.92 8.02
N VAL A 143 14.25 -19.79 9.27
CA VAL A 143 12.99 -19.14 9.66
C VAL A 143 13.34 -17.81 10.31
N TYR A 144 12.68 -16.75 9.86
CA TYR A 144 12.87 -15.40 10.38
C TYR A 144 11.70 -15.05 11.30
N SER A 145 11.95 -14.31 12.38
CA SER A 145 10.91 -13.83 13.30
C SER A 145 11.22 -12.40 13.75
N LEU A 146 10.21 -11.62 14.10
CA LEU A 146 10.45 -10.27 14.61
C LEU A 146 11.09 -10.25 16.00
N ASN A 147 11.96 -9.28 16.23
CA ASN A 147 12.44 -8.94 17.56
C ASN A 147 11.44 -7.97 18.21
N ILE A 148 10.57 -8.50 19.06
CA ILE A 148 9.39 -7.79 19.62
C ILE A 148 9.78 -6.58 20.48
N ASP A 149 10.95 -6.60 21.13
CA ASP A 149 11.39 -5.51 22.02
C ASP A 149 11.87 -4.25 21.27
N GLN A 150 12.46 -4.38 20.08
CA GLN A 150 12.91 -3.23 19.28
C GLN A 150 11.83 -2.73 18.30
N SER A 151 11.01 -3.65 17.77
CA SER A 151 10.01 -3.34 16.74
C SER A 151 8.86 -2.47 17.22
N ARG A 152 8.45 -2.54 18.50
CA ARG A 152 7.42 -1.65 19.07
C ARG A 152 7.76 -0.15 18.93
N ARG A 153 9.05 0.22 18.85
CA ARG A 153 9.50 1.62 18.65
C ARG A 153 9.52 2.07 17.19
N VAL A 154 9.56 1.14 16.24
CA VAL A 154 9.69 1.42 14.80
C VAL A 154 8.38 1.94 14.20
N TRP A 155 7.23 1.51 14.72
CA TRP A 155 5.89 1.87 14.24
C TRP A 155 5.43 3.29 14.59
N ASP A 156 6.10 3.97 15.52
CA ASP A 156 5.84 5.38 15.82
C ASP A 156 6.58 6.35 14.88
N THR A 157 7.29 5.81 13.89
CA THR A 157 7.92 6.65 12.87
C THR A 157 6.90 7.03 11.79
N TRP A 158 6.92 8.30 11.36
CA TRP A 158 6.07 8.81 10.29
C TRP A 158 6.21 8.00 8.98
N LEU A 159 7.37 7.36 8.77
CA LEU A 159 7.64 6.49 7.64
C LEU A 159 6.76 5.22 7.65
N ALA A 160 6.61 4.54 8.79
CA ALA A 160 5.74 3.37 8.91
C ALA A 160 4.26 3.70 8.60
N ARG A 161 3.82 4.92 8.94
CA ARG A 161 2.47 5.41 8.61
C ARG A 161 2.27 5.64 7.11
N ILE A 162 3.30 6.11 6.40
CA ILE A 162 3.27 6.28 4.95
C ILE A 162 3.26 4.93 4.23
N ASP A 163 4.05 3.96 4.69
CA ASP A 163 4.08 2.62 4.09
C ASP A 163 2.76 1.87 4.30
N GLY A 164 2.21 1.94 5.52
CA GLY A 164 0.88 1.40 5.82
C GLY A 164 -0.20 2.02 4.92
N LEU A 165 -0.13 3.33 4.67
CA LEU A 165 -1.01 4.00 3.72
C LEU A 165 -0.82 3.49 2.29
N GLN A 166 0.42 3.29 1.82
CA GLN A 166 0.70 2.78 0.47
C GLN A 166 0.12 1.37 0.26
N ASN A 167 0.34 0.45 1.20
CA ASN A 167 -0.21 -0.90 1.13
C ASN A 167 -1.75 -0.89 1.12
N ALA A 168 -2.34 -0.02 1.93
CA ALA A 168 -3.78 0.08 2.03
C ALA A 168 -4.40 0.65 0.74
N LEU A 169 -3.77 1.65 0.12
CA LEU A 169 -4.16 2.17 -1.19
C LEU A 169 -3.89 1.18 -2.33
N GLY A 170 -2.88 0.32 -2.22
CA GLY A 170 -2.66 -0.82 -3.11
C GLY A 170 -3.84 -1.79 -3.08
N THR A 171 -4.25 -2.22 -1.89
CA THR A 171 -5.44 -3.09 -1.71
C THR A 171 -6.72 -2.44 -2.26
N VAL A 172 -6.90 -1.13 -2.07
CA VAL A 172 -8.03 -0.38 -2.65
C VAL A 172 -7.96 -0.41 -4.19
N SER A 173 -6.77 -0.26 -4.77
CA SER A 173 -6.56 -0.32 -6.22
C SER A 173 -6.90 -1.70 -6.77
N ASP A 174 -6.47 -2.77 -6.11
CA ASP A 174 -6.78 -4.16 -6.50
C ASP A 174 -8.27 -4.46 -6.38
N ALA A 175 -8.92 -4.06 -5.29
CA ALA A 175 -10.35 -4.24 -5.09
C ALA A 175 -11.17 -3.45 -6.13
N VAL A 176 -10.75 -2.24 -6.48
CA VAL A 176 -11.39 -1.44 -7.53
C VAL A 176 -11.19 -2.10 -8.90
N TYR A 177 -9.96 -2.49 -9.24
CA TYR A 177 -9.69 -3.15 -10.52
C TYR A 177 -10.47 -4.45 -10.67
N GLY A 178 -10.43 -5.30 -9.63
CA GLY A 178 -11.17 -6.54 -9.51
C GLY A 178 -12.67 -6.35 -9.76
N ARG A 179 -13.28 -5.34 -9.15
CA ARG A 179 -14.73 -5.10 -9.26
C ARG A 179 -15.16 -4.48 -10.58
N PHE A 180 -14.44 -3.48 -11.06
CA PHE A 180 -14.89 -2.67 -12.20
C PHE A 180 -14.41 -3.21 -13.56
N PHE A 181 -13.28 -3.91 -13.60
CA PHE A 181 -12.66 -4.34 -14.86
C PHE A 181 -12.46 -5.85 -14.94
N ALA A 182 -11.90 -6.50 -13.91
CA ALA A 182 -11.60 -7.93 -13.96
C ALA A 182 -12.81 -8.84 -13.66
N LYS A 183 -13.90 -8.28 -13.13
CA LYS A 183 -15.07 -9.04 -12.63
C LYS A 183 -14.67 -10.16 -11.65
N GLU A 184 -13.64 -9.90 -10.84
CA GLU A 184 -13.12 -10.83 -9.85
C GLU A 184 -14.18 -11.09 -8.77
N ALA A 185 -14.61 -12.35 -8.64
CA ALA A 185 -15.68 -12.75 -7.73
C ALA A 185 -15.31 -12.47 -6.25
N HIS A 186 -14.03 -12.52 -5.92
CA HIS A 186 -13.52 -12.30 -4.57
C HIS A 186 -13.22 -10.82 -4.26
N ALA A 187 -13.33 -9.92 -5.25
CA ALA A 187 -13.06 -8.50 -5.04
C ALA A 187 -14.19 -7.85 -4.22
N PHE A 188 -13.93 -7.67 -2.93
CA PHE A 188 -14.90 -7.16 -1.98
C PHE A 188 -14.61 -5.70 -1.59
N ALA A 189 -15.59 -4.82 -1.78
CA ALA A 189 -15.54 -3.44 -1.28
C ALA A 189 -16.90 -3.07 -0.70
N ARG A 190 -16.94 -2.76 0.59
CA ARG A 190 -18.13 -2.29 1.30
C ARG A 190 -17.75 -1.16 2.24
N THR A 191 -18.62 -0.17 2.33
CA THR A 191 -18.55 0.89 3.32
C THR A 191 -19.66 0.66 4.32
N LEU A 192 -19.30 0.53 5.60
CA LEU A 192 -20.26 0.46 6.70
C LEU A 192 -20.32 1.83 7.38
N SER A 193 -21.52 2.41 7.43
CA SER A 193 -21.77 3.69 8.07
C SER A 193 -22.62 3.47 9.32
N PHE A 194 -22.07 3.76 10.49
CA PHE A 194 -22.77 3.58 11.77
C PHE A 194 -22.38 4.66 12.79
N ARG A 195 -23.17 4.77 13.86
CA ARG A 195 -22.88 5.63 15.01
C ARG A 195 -22.38 4.75 16.16
N VAL A 196 -21.33 5.18 16.82
CA VAL A 196 -20.73 4.52 17.99
C VAL A 196 -20.58 5.53 19.12
N ARG A 197 -20.82 5.12 20.35
CA ARG A 197 -20.56 5.96 21.53
C ARG A 197 -19.06 6.06 21.75
N LYS A 198 -18.57 7.17 22.31
CA LYS A 198 -17.12 7.37 22.52
C LYS A 198 -16.54 6.28 23.42
N GLU A 199 -17.25 5.92 24.47
CA GLU A 199 -16.87 4.84 25.37
C GLU A 199 -16.85 3.47 24.71
N ASP A 200 -17.60 3.24 23.62
CA ASP A 200 -17.64 1.97 22.89
C ASP A 200 -16.54 1.87 21.81
N LEU A 201 -15.73 2.91 21.57
CA LEU A 201 -14.70 2.89 20.51
C LEU A 201 -13.66 1.78 20.70
N HIS A 202 -13.27 1.48 21.94
CA HIS A 202 -12.33 0.40 22.24
C HIS A 202 -12.82 -0.96 21.71
N ARG A 203 -14.14 -1.17 21.65
CA ARG A 203 -14.74 -2.43 21.16
C ARG A 203 -14.49 -2.66 19.67
N LEU A 204 -14.27 -1.60 18.89
CA LEU A 204 -13.88 -1.73 17.48
C LEU A 204 -12.43 -2.22 17.36
N GLN A 205 -11.55 -1.72 18.23
CA GLN A 205 -10.18 -2.19 18.31
C GLN A 205 -10.13 -3.63 18.81
N ASP A 206 -10.88 -3.97 19.86
CA ASP A 206 -10.97 -5.33 20.38
C ASP A 206 -11.51 -6.33 19.33
N PHE A 207 -12.48 -5.90 18.51
CA PHE A 207 -13.00 -6.71 17.39
C PHE A 207 -11.90 -7.00 16.37
N TYR A 208 -11.11 -5.98 16.00
CA TYR A 208 -9.98 -6.17 15.10
C TYR A 208 -8.95 -7.15 15.70
N GLU A 209 -8.50 -6.91 16.94
CA GLU A 209 -7.41 -7.65 17.56
C GLU A 209 -7.79 -9.10 17.89
N ASN A 210 -9.01 -9.35 18.37
CA ASN A 210 -9.38 -10.65 18.95
C ASN A 210 -10.30 -11.51 18.08
N GLN A 211 -10.94 -10.92 17.06
CA GLN A 211 -11.84 -11.68 16.19
C GLN A 211 -11.29 -11.72 14.78
N LEU A 212 -11.05 -10.55 14.19
CA LEU A 212 -10.68 -10.48 12.79
C LEU A 212 -9.23 -10.93 12.55
N PHE A 213 -8.30 -10.46 13.38
CA PHE A 213 -6.90 -10.88 13.29
C PHE A 213 -6.78 -12.40 13.49
N THR A 214 -7.41 -12.94 14.55
CA THR A 214 -7.46 -14.38 14.81
C THR A 214 -7.99 -15.16 13.62
N LEU A 215 -9.12 -14.74 13.04
CA LEU A 215 -9.69 -15.40 11.86
C LEU A 215 -8.72 -15.37 10.67
N VAL A 216 -8.08 -14.23 10.39
CA VAL A 216 -7.12 -14.13 9.26
C VAL A 216 -5.93 -15.05 9.48
N THR A 217 -5.39 -15.11 10.70
CA THR A 217 -4.29 -16.04 11.03
C THR A 217 -4.71 -17.50 10.89
N GLU A 218 -5.91 -17.86 11.33
CA GLU A 218 -6.45 -19.22 11.16
C GLU A 218 -6.61 -19.60 9.68
N LEU A 219 -7.10 -18.67 8.85
CA LEU A 219 -7.25 -18.88 7.41
C LEU A 219 -5.89 -19.02 6.71
N ASP A 220 -4.92 -18.18 7.07
CA ASP A 220 -3.57 -18.23 6.49
C ASP A 220 -2.86 -19.53 6.86
N ALA A 221 -2.94 -19.96 8.12
CA ALA A 221 -2.40 -21.23 8.58
C ALA A 221 -3.04 -22.43 7.86
N ALA A 222 -4.34 -22.37 7.57
CA ALA A 222 -5.06 -23.42 6.84
C ALA A 222 -4.61 -23.55 5.37
N CYS A 223 -3.97 -22.52 4.80
CA CYS A 223 -3.48 -22.52 3.42
C CYS A 223 -2.08 -23.12 3.25
N GLN A 224 -1.35 -23.48 4.31
CA GLN A 224 0.06 -23.89 4.24
C GLN A 224 0.37 -25.07 3.29
N ASP A 225 -0.62 -25.90 2.96
CA ASP A 225 -0.48 -27.03 2.01
C ASP A 225 -1.60 -27.06 0.92
N ALA A 226 -2.35 -25.98 0.76
CA ALA A 226 -3.46 -25.93 -0.19
C ALA A 226 -2.98 -25.66 -1.62
N SER A 227 -3.42 -26.48 -2.58
CA SER A 227 -3.11 -26.27 -4.01
C SER A 227 -3.93 -25.17 -4.68
N ASP A 228 -4.97 -24.69 -4.00
CA ASP A 228 -5.97 -23.72 -4.47
C ASP A 228 -6.01 -22.46 -3.59
N GLU A 229 -4.87 -22.06 -3.00
CA GLU A 229 -4.78 -20.83 -2.22
C GLU A 229 -4.99 -19.57 -3.09
N VAL A 230 -5.62 -18.55 -2.50
CA VAL A 230 -5.80 -17.23 -3.11
C VAL A 230 -5.18 -16.19 -2.18
N ALA A 231 -4.16 -15.49 -2.67
CA ALA A 231 -3.57 -14.36 -1.95
C ALA A 231 -4.59 -13.22 -1.85
N MET A 232 -4.84 -12.72 -0.64
CA MET A 232 -5.81 -11.66 -0.38
C MET A 232 -5.20 -10.53 0.46
N GLY A 233 -5.44 -9.29 0.03
CA GLY A 233 -5.20 -8.10 0.83
C GLY A 233 -6.47 -7.64 1.54
N LEU A 234 -6.38 -7.36 2.84
CA LEU A 234 -7.48 -6.79 3.63
C LEU A 234 -7.02 -5.46 4.24
N SER A 235 -7.73 -4.38 3.89
CA SER A 235 -7.52 -3.05 4.46
C SER A 235 -8.79 -2.57 5.15
N ILE A 236 -8.64 -2.11 6.39
CA ILE A 236 -9.76 -1.72 7.25
C ILE A 236 -9.51 -0.31 7.75
N PHE A 237 -10.51 0.54 7.58
CA PHE A 237 -10.43 1.93 7.99
C PHE A 237 -11.69 2.28 8.77
N TRP A 238 -11.51 3.00 9.87
CA TRP A 238 -12.57 3.74 10.53
C TRP A 238 -12.05 5.11 10.90
N ALA A 239 -12.87 6.13 10.69
CA ALA A 239 -12.57 7.50 11.08
C ALA A 239 -13.89 8.20 11.43
N PRO A 240 -13.86 9.17 12.37
CA PRO A 240 -14.95 10.11 12.51
C PRO A 240 -15.29 10.79 11.18
N TYR A 241 -16.57 11.07 10.96
CA TYR A 241 -17.02 11.82 9.80
C TYR A 241 -16.44 13.25 9.79
N GLU A 242 -16.27 13.79 8.58
CA GLU A 242 -15.98 15.22 8.33
C GLU A 242 -14.67 15.77 8.92
N LEU A 243 -13.73 14.91 9.35
CA LEU A 243 -12.43 15.36 9.90
C LEU A 243 -11.68 16.35 9.01
N THR A 244 -11.78 16.17 7.69
CA THR A 244 -11.11 17.02 6.69
C THR A 244 -11.93 18.24 6.26
N ASP A 245 -13.24 18.23 6.52
CA ASP A 245 -14.16 19.27 6.05
C ASP A 245 -14.15 20.48 7.00
N GLN A 246 -13.73 20.26 8.24
CA GLN A 246 -13.54 21.30 9.26
C GLN A 246 -12.15 21.97 9.18
N CYS A 247 -11.25 21.49 8.32
CA CYS A 247 -9.92 22.08 8.15
C CYS A 247 -9.93 23.19 7.08
N THR A 248 -9.70 24.42 7.53
CA THR A 248 -9.42 25.59 6.67
C THR A 248 -8.01 25.45 6.09
N PRO A 249 -7.81 25.66 4.77
CA PRO A 249 -6.46 25.64 4.20
C PRO A 249 -5.60 26.76 4.82
N PRO A 250 -4.29 26.54 4.97
CA PRO A 250 -3.38 27.60 5.42
C PRO A 250 -3.42 28.77 4.42
N PRO A 251 -3.26 30.02 4.89
CA PRO A 251 -3.18 31.18 4.00
C PRO A 251 -1.98 31.02 3.05
N PRO A 252 -2.05 31.53 1.80
CA PRO A 252 -0.92 31.49 0.89
C PRO A 252 0.28 32.23 1.53
N GLU A 253 1.44 31.56 1.58
CA GLU A 253 2.69 32.20 1.94
C GLU A 253 2.98 33.31 0.91
N LYS A 254 3.35 34.50 1.42
CA LYS A 254 3.63 35.70 0.61
C LYS A 254 5.01 35.65 -0.04
#